data_AF-A0A836Q7L9-F1
#
_entry.id   AF-A0A836Q7L9-F1
#
_cell.length_a   1.000
_cell.length_b   1.000
_cell.length_c   1.000
_cell.angle_alpha   90.00
_cell.angle_beta   90.00
_cell.angle_gamma   90.00
#
_symmetry.space_group_name_H-M   'P 1'
#
loop_
_entity.id
_entity.type
_entity.pdbx_description
1 polymer ?
#
loop_
_entity_poly.entity_id
_entity_poly.type
_entity_poly.pdbx_seq_one_letter_code
_entity_poly.pdbx_strand_id
1 'polypeptide(L)'
;MKHFTRLFVALDETTKTNEKVSAMSDYFATSSPADGAWTIYLLTGRKLRQLVPTARLAECVKERAGLSDWLFGESYDAVGDLAETIALLLPPPNNNSDVPLREWVEERLMPLRTKSDVEQKCLLLAYWDELTTAERLVMNKIITGSFRIGVSQLLVVKALSKTSGVDEATIAHRLMGDWSPTE
;
A
#
# COMPACT_ATOMS: atom_id res chain seq x y z
N MET A 1 7.88 4.67 2.08
CA MET A 1 6.57 4.93 1.45
C MET A 1 6.72 5.64 0.10
N LYS A 2 7.26 6.86 0.04
CA LYS A 2 7.47 7.65 -1.20
C LYS A 2 7.84 6.85 -2.44
N HIS A 3 8.91 6.05 -2.35
CA HIS A 3 9.40 5.29 -3.49
C HIS A 3 8.39 4.24 -3.97
N PHE A 4 7.80 3.48 -3.04
CA PHE A 4 6.75 2.51 -3.36
C PHE A 4 5.48 3.17 -3.90
N THR A 5 5.10 4.34 -3.38
CA THR A 5 3.95 5.10 -3.90
C THR A 5 4.18 5.57 -5.34
N ARG A 6 5.40 5.99 -5.69
CA ARG A 6 5.74 6.31 -7.10
C ARG A 6 5.59 5.09 -8.00
N LEU A 7 6.04 3.92 -7.55
CA LEU A 7 5.82 2.68 -8.28
C LEU A 7 4.32 2.38 -8.43
N PHE A 8 3.55 2.49 -7.35
CA PHE A 8 2.10 2.26 -7.38
C PHE A 8 1.40 3.14 -8.42
N VAL A 9 1.67 4.46 -8.40
CA VAL A 9 1.09 5.42 -9.35
C VAL A 9 1.47 5.05 -10.78
N ALA A 10 2.77 4.79 -11.03
CA ALA A 10 3.24 4.41 -12.37
C ALA A 10 2.58 3.11 -12.89
N LEU A 11 2.26 2.16 -12.00
CA LEU A 11 1.59 0.90 -12.37
C LEU A 11 0.09 1.06 -12.62
N ASP A 12 -0.55 2.01 -11.93
CA ASP A 12 -1.98 2.30 -12.04
C ASP A 12 -2.29 3.13 -13.30
N GLU A 13 -1.41 4.07 -13.65
CA GLU A 13 -1.56 4.97 -14.81
C GLU A 13 -1.30 4.29 -16.17
N THR A 14 -0.78 3.07 -16.20
CA THR A 14 -0.49 2.34 -17.44
C THR A 14 -1.23 1.01 -17.55
N THR A 15 -1.67 0.69 -18.76
CA THR A 15 -2.22 -0.63 -19.12
C THR A 15 -1.21 -1.48 -19.88
N LYS A 16 -0.04 -0.93 -20.25
CA LYS A 16 0.95 -1.62 -21.08
C LYS A 16 1.86 -2.51 -20.24
N THR A 17 1.85 -3.81 -20.55
CA THR A 17 2.67 -4.83 -19.88
C THR A 17 4.15 -4.45 -19.78
N ASN A 18 4.75 -3.98 -20.86
CA ASN A 18 6.19 -3.67 -20.88
C ASN A 18 6.54 -2.47 -19.99
N GLU A 19 5.66 -1.46 -19.92
CA GLU A 19 5.85 -0.31 -19.04
C GLU A 19 5.75 -0.73 -17.56
N LYS A 20 4.80 -1.60 -17.21
CA LYS A 20 4.70 -2.17 -15.85
C LYS A 20 5.95 -2.95 -15.46
N VAL A 21 6.44 -3.81 -16.35
CA VAL A 21 7.68 -4.58 -16.12
C VAL A 21 8.86 -3.64 -15.95
N SER A 22 8.98 -2.59 -16.77
CA SER A 22 10.06 -1.60 -16.63
C SER A 22 10.00 -0.87 -15.30
N ALA A 23 8.83 -0.33 -14.91
CA ALA A 23 8.66 0.39 -13.65
C ALA A 23 9.03 -0.47 -12.44
N MET A 24 8.61 -1.74 -12.43
CA MET A 24 9.00 -2.68 -11.38
C MET A 24 10.51 -2.99 -11.41
N SER A 25 11.10 -3.20 -12.58
CA SER A 25 12.54 -3.46 -12.69
C SER A 25 13.38 -2.29 -12.18
N ASP A 26 12.99 -1.06 -12.50
CA ASP A 26 13.68 0.18 -12.07
C ASP A 26 13.55 0.36 -10.56
N TYR A 27 12.37 0.08 -10.00
CA TYR A 27 12.16 0.06 -8.56
C TYR A 27 13.05 -0.98 -7.87
N PHE A 28 13.04 -2.23 -8.34
CA PHE A 28 13.82 -3.31 -7.71
C PHE A 28 15.34 -3.09 -7.83
N ALA A 29 15.81 -2.37 -8.86
CA ALA A 29 17.22 -2.03 -9.02
C ALA A 29 17.73 -1.03 -7.97
N THR A 30 16.82 -0.23 -7.39
CA THR A 30 17.17 0.87 -6.48
C THR A 30 16.64 0.69 -5.06
N SER A 31 15.65 -0.20 -4.85
CA SER A 31 15.10 -0.52 -3.53
C SER A 31 16.06 -1.39 -2.70
N SER A 32 16.01 -1.25 -1.38
CA SER A 32 16.66 -2.21 -0.49
C SER A 32 16.01 -3.60 -0.64
N PRO A 33 16.73 -4.71 -0.38
CA PRO A 33 16.15 -6.05 -0.43
C PRO A 33 14.89 -6.22 0.44
N ALA A 34 14.85 -5.57 1.61
CA ALA A 34 13.70 -5.64 2.51
C ALA A 34 12.46 -4.89 1.97
N ASP A 35 12.65 -3.68 1.40
CA ASP A 35 11.56 -2.96 0.72
C ASP A 35 11.10 -3.73 -0.54
N GLY A 36 12.05 -4.35 -1.25
CA GLY A 36 11.79 -5.23 -2.39
C GLY A 36 10.92 -6.42 -2.01
N ALA A 37 11.23 -7.12 -0.92
CA ALA A 37 10.45 -8.25 -0.42
C ALA A 37 8.99 -7.86 -0.10
N TRP A 38 8.79 -6.75 0.62
CA TRP A 38 7.44 -6.22 0.89
C TRP A 38 6.70 -5.79 -0.37
N THR A 39 7.42 -5.22 -1.34
CA THR A 39 6.85 -4.82 -2.63
C THR A 39 6.36 -6.04 -3.40
N ILE A 40 7.18 -7.10 -3.50
CA ILE A 40 6.78 -8.37 -4.13
C ILE A 40 5.55 -8.95 -3.42
N TYR A 41 5.53 -8.95 -2.10
CA TYR A 41 4.40 -9.46 -1.32
C TYR A 41 3.09 -8.73 -1.66
N LEU A 42 3.10 -7.40 -1.66
CA LEU A 42 1.92 -6.59 -1.98
C LEU A 42 1.50 -6.73 -3.46
N LEU A 43 2.46 -6.70 -4.40
CA LEU A 43 2.18 -6.78 -5.84
C LEU A 43 1.71 -8.16 -6.31
N THR A 44 2.06 -9.22 -5.57
CA THR A 44 1.57 -10.59 -5.83
C THR A 44 0.19 -10.85 -5.22
N GLY A 45 -0.46 -9.81 -4.68
CA GLY A 45 -1.83 -9.88 -4.16
C GLY A 45 -1.93 -10.46 -2.74
N ARG A 46 -0.81 -10.66 -2.04
CA ARG A 46 -0.82 -11.07 -0.64
C ARG A 46 -1.23 -9.88 0.23
N LYS A 47 -1.90 -10.17 1.35
CA LYS A 47 -2.58 -9.15 2.17
C LYS A 47 -2.22 -9.30 3.64
N LEU A 48 -2.00 -8.17 4.30
CA LEU A 48 -1.93 -8.09 5.75
C LEU A 48 -3.36 -8.21 6.32
N ARG A 49 -3.75 -9.42 6.69
CA ARG A 49 -5.12 -9.70 7.16
C ARG A 49 -5.47 -8.89 8.43
N GLN A 50 -6.56 -8.12 8.37
CA GLN A 50 -7.21 -7.53 9.54
C GLN A 50 -6.28 -6.65 10.41
N LEU A 51 -5.63 -5.66 9.79
CA LEU A 51 -4.84 -4.67 10.53
C LEU A 51 -5.73 -3.74 11.37
N VAL A 52 -6.72 -3.12 10.72
CA VAL A 52 -7.74 -2.26 11.33
C VAL A 52 -9.08 -2.57 10.67
N PRO A 53 -10.20 -2.69 11.42
CA PRO A 53 -11.53 -2.84 10.82
C PRO A 53 -11.88 -1.67 9.91
N THR A 54 -12.49 -1.94 8.75
CA THR A 54 -12.90 -0.90 7.79
C THR A 54 -13.88 0.11 8.37
N ALA A 55 -14.81 -0.36 9.22
CA ALA A 55 -15.73 0.51 9.96
C ALA A 55 -14.99 1.54 10.82
N ARG A 56 -13.87 1.14 11.42
CA ARG A 56 -13.06 2.03 12.26
C ARG A 56 -12.31 3.06 11.43
N LEU A 57 -11.76 2.68 10.28
CA LEU A 57 -11.17 3.63 9.33
C LEU A 57 -12.18 4.70 8.90
N ALA A 58 -13.40 4.28 8.57
CA ALA A 58 -14.49 5.16 8.18
C ALA A 58 -14.89 6.11 9.32
N GLU A 59 -14.99 5.62 10.55
CA GLU A 59 -15.27 6.46 11.72
C GLU A 59 -14.19 7.52 11.94
N CYS A 60 -12.91 7.11 11.95
CA CYS A 60 -11.79 8.02 12.14
C CYS A 60 -11.73 9.14 11.09
N VAL A 61 -11.96 8.82 9.80
CA VAL A 61 -11.94 9.86 8.75
C VAL A 61 -13.13 10.80 8.84
N LYS A 62 -14.34 10.28 9.15
CA LYS A 62 -15.54 11.11 9.32
C LYS A 62 -15.35 12.13 10.43
N GLU A 63 -14.86 11.69 11.58
CA GLU A 63 -14.57 12.58 12.70
C GLU A 63 -13.50 13.62 12.33
N ARG A 64 -12.43 13.19 11.66
CA ARG A 64 -11.32 14.09 11.27
C ARG A 64 -11.71 15.13 10.23
N ALA A 65 -12.61 14.78 9.32
CA ALA A 65 -13.11 15.65 8.25
C ALA A 65 -14.37 16.43 8.67
N GLY A 66 -14.96 16.14 9.83
CA GLY A 66 -16.19 16.78 10.29
C GLY A 66 -17.42 16.41 9.45
N LEU A 67 -17.47 15.18 8.93
CA LEU A 67 -18.53 14.72 8.02
C LEU A 67 -19.59 13.93 8.78
N SER A 68 -20.86 14.15 8.39
CA SER A 68 -21.95 13.29 8.80
C SER A 68 -21.93 11.95 8.05
N ASP A 69 -22.63 10.95 8.59
CA ASP A 69 -22.70 9.61 7.98
C ASP A 69 -23.24 9.64 6.55
N TRP A 70 -24.27 10.43 6.30
CA TRP A 70 -24.86 10.59 4.96
C TRP A 70 -23.83 11.17 3.98
N LEU A 71 -23.14 12.26 4.34
CA LEU A 71 -22.20 12.92 3.44
C LEU A 71 -20.98 12.04 3.13
N PHE A 72 -20.54 11.26 4.12
CA PHE A 72 -19.51 10.24 3.91
C PHE A 72 -19.99 9.14 2.96
N GLY A 73 -21.25 8.69 3.11
CA GLY A 73 -21.87 7.71 2.21
C GLY A 73 -21.86 8.19 0.76
N GLU A 74 -22.33 9.41 0.50
CA GLU A 74 -22.30 10.02 -0.84
C GLU A 74 -20.87 10.14 -1.40
N SER A 75 -19.92 10.51 -0.55
CA SER A 75 -18.50 10.60 -0.95
C SER A 75 -17.93 9.25 -1.32
N TYR A 76 -18.25 8.21 -0.53
CA TYR A 76 -17.84 6.84 -0.81
C TYR A 76 -18.48 6.30 -2.09
N ASP A 77 -19.77 6.53 -2.31
CA ASP A 77 -20.47 6.06 -3.49
C ASP A 77 -19.96 6.73 -4.78
N ALA A 78 -19.56 8.00 -4.70
CA ALA A 78 -18.95 8.72 -5.82
C ALA A 78 -17.57 8.18 -6.22
N VAL A 79 -16.78 7.71 -5.24
CA VAL A 79 -15.40 7.22 -5.46
C VAL A 79 -15.36 5.71 -5.71
N GLY A 80 -16.18 4.93 -5.00
CA GLY A 80 -16.26 3.47 -5.12
C GLY A 80 -15.15 2.68 -4.41
N ASP A 81 -14.25 3.36 -3.69
CA ASP A 81 -13.15 2.73 -2.96
C ASP A 81 -12.87 3.45 -1.63
N LEU A 82 -12.82 2.70 -0.52
CA LEU A 82 -12.65 3.28 0.82
C LEU A 82 -11.27 3.92 1.00
N ALA A 83 -10.21 3.31 0.45
CA ALA A 83 -8.85 3.81 0.63
C ALA A 83 -8.66 5.16 -0.08
N GLU A 84 -9.22 5.28 -1.29
CA GLU A 84 -9.26 6.52 -2.06
C GLU A 84 -10.17 7.58 -1.43
N THR A 85 -11.36 7.18 -0.98
CA THR A 85 -12.29 8.07 -0.26
C THR A 85 -11.60 8.70 0.95
N ILE A 86 -10.92 7.90 1.78
CA ILE A 86 -10.18 8.42 2.93
C ILE A 86 -9.07 9.39 2.48
N ALA A 87 -8.30 9.03 1.45
CA ALA A 87 -7.19 9.85 0.98
C ALA A 87 -7.65 11.23 0.49
N LEU A 88 -8.80 11.30 -0.19
CA LEU A 88 -9.38 12.53 -0.75
C LEU A 88 -10.08 13.40 0.30
N LEU A 89 -10.70 12.82 1.33
CA LEU A 89 -11.44 13.57 2.35
C LEU A 89 -10.53 14.27 3.39
N LEU A 90 -9.28 13.82 3.52
CA LEU A 90 -8.36 14.36 4.52
C LEU A 90 -7.69 15.65 4.01
N PRO A 91 -7.52 16.68 4.88
CA PRO A 91 -6.83 17.92 4.49
C PRO A 91 -5.35 17.64 4.17
N PRO A 92 -4.64 18.58 3.51
CA PRO A 92 -3.21 18.45 3.26
C PRO A 92 -2.43 18.07 4.53
N PRO A 93 -1.42 17.19 4.43
CA PRO A 93 -0.60 16.80 5.59
C PRO A 93 0.19 18.00 6.11
N ASN A 94 0.35 18.09 7.43
CA ASN A 94 1.24 19.09 8.04
C ASN A 94 2.70 18.61 8.14
N ASN A 95 2.91 17.30 8.04
CA ASN A 95 4.21 16.65 8.18
C ASN A 95 4.59 15.90 6.91
N ASN A 96 5.86 15.53 6.80
CA ASN A 96 6.35 14.69 5.71
C ASN A 96 7.15 13.53 6.31
N SER A 97 6.92 12.33 5.77
CA SER A 97 7.67 11.13 6.14
C SER A 97 8.60 10.68 5.01
N ASP A 98 9.86 10.39 5.34
CA ASP A 98 10.82 9.72 4.45
C ASP A 98 11.00 8.24 4.81
N VAL A 99 10.16 7.71 5.71
CA VAL A 99 10.24 6.34 6.19
C VAL A 99 10.03 5.34 5.04
N PRO A 100 10.87 4.30 4.90
CA PRO A 100 10.79 3.30 3.83
C PRO A 100 9.54 2.40 3.92
N LEU A 101 9.26 1.61 2.89
CA LEU A 101 8.04 0.78 2.88
C LEU A 101 8.05 -0.25 4.02
N ARG A 102 9.18 -0.95 4.21
CA ARG A 102 9.34 -1.98 5.23
C ARG A 102 9.02 -1.45 6.62
N GLU A 103 9.62 -0.33 7.02
CA GLU A 103 9.41 0.26 8.35
C GLU A 103 7.95 0.71 8.54
N TRP A 104 7.31 1.27 7.49
CA TRP A 104 5.88 1.54 7.53
C TRP A 104 5.06 0.28 7.81
N VAL A 105 5.37 -0.83 7.14
CA VAL A 105 4.61 -2.06 7.32
C VAL A 105 4.88 -2.70 8.69
N GLU A 106 6.15 -2.95 9.00
CA GLU A 106 6.57 -3.74 10.17
C GLU A 106 6.43 -2.97 11.48
N GLU A 107 6.80 -1.70 11.51
CA GLU A 107 6.90 -0.91 12.74
C GLU A 107 5.69 -0.02 12.99
N ARG A 108 4.92 0.30 11.94
CA ARG A 108 3.76 1.20 12.06
C ARG A 108 2.43 0.50 11.85
N LEU A 109 2.24 -0.22 10.73
CA LEU A 109 0.95 -0.80 10.36
C LEU A 109 0.66 -2.11 11.10
N MET A 110 1.59 -3.07 11.09
CA MET A 110 1.40 -4.37 11.75
C MET A 110 1.10 -4.25 13.26
N PRO A 111 1.76 -3.35 14.02
CA PRO A 111 1.47 -3.17 15.44
C PRO A 111 0.07 -2.65 15.74
N LEU A 112 -0.63 -2.03 14.78
CA LEU A 112 -2.00 -1.55 14.99
C LEU A 112 -2.95 -2.67 15.45
N ARG A 113 -2.70 -3.93 15.07
CA ARG A 113 -3.55 -5.08 15.43
C ARG A 113 -3.73 -5.29 16.93
N THR A 114 -2.73 -4.92 17.72
CA THR A 114 -2.70 -5.15 19.16
C THR A 114 -3.05 -3.91 19.97
N LYS A 115 -3.33 -2.79 19.29
CA LYS A 115 -3.66 -1.50 19.91
C LYS A 115 -5.14 -1.40 20.22
N SER A 116 -5.46 -0.68 21.29
CA SER A 116 -6.84 -0.30 21.62
C SER A 116 -7.43 0.62 20.55
N ASP A 117 -8.76 0.72 20.49
CA ASP A 117 -9.46 1.58 19.52
C ASP A 117 -9.07 3.06 19.61
N VAL A 118 -8.70 3.51 20.82
CA VAL A 118 -8.23 4.88 21.07
C VAL A 118 -6.82 5.06 20.50
N GLU A 119 -5.90 4.13 20.80
CA GLU A 119 -4.54 4.16 20.27
C GLU A 119 -4.52 4.04 18.75
N GLN A 120 -5.33 3.14 18.17
CA GLN A 120 -5.46 3.00 16.72
C GLN A 120 -5.90 4.31 16.07
N LYS A 121 -6.93 4.97 16.62
CA LYS A 121 -7.39 6.26 16.11
C LYS A 121 -6.28 7.31 16.16
N CYS A 122 -5.61 7.46 17.31
CA CYS A 122 -4.52 8.42 17.45
C CYS A 122 -3.39 8.17 16.43
N LEU A 123 -2.97 6.92 16.26
CA LEU A 123 -1.92 6.54 15.31
C LEU A 123 -2.34 6.74 13.86
N LEU A 124 -3.57 6.36 13.47
CA LEU A 124 -4.09 6.57 12.11
C LEU A 124 -4.11 8.05 11.74
N LEU A 125 -4.58 8.91 12.66
CA LEU A 125 -4.60 10.36 12.45
C LEU A 125 -3.20 10.93 12.29
N ALA A 126 -2.24 10.50 13.12
CA ALA A 126 -0.84 10.90 13.01
C ALA A 126 -0.23 10.44 11.68
N TYR A 127 -0.42 9.18 11.32
CA TYR A 127 0.11 8.61 10.07
C TYR A 127 -0.45 9.30 8.84
N TRP A 128 -1.76 9.59 8.81
CA TRP A 128 -2.34 10.35 7.70
C TRP A 128 -1.77 11.76 7.61
N ASP A 129 -1.45 12.41 8.74
CA ASP A 129 -0.89 13.76 8.76
C ASP A 129 0.57 13.83 8.29
N GLU A 130 1.24 12.69 8.13
CA GLU A 130 2.61 12.56 7.60
C GLU A 130 2.69 12.21 6.10
N LEU A 131 1.55 11.89 5.48
CA LEU A 131 1.48 11.31 4.14
C LEU A 131 0.70 12.20 3.17
N THR A 132 1.24 12.35 1.95
CA THR A 132 0.52 12.98 0.83
C THR A 132 -0.73 12.17 0.43
N THR A 133 -1.63 12.74 -0.36
CA THR A 133 -2.84 12.06 -0.84
C THR A 133 -2.54 10.71 -1.50
N ALA A 134 -1.54 10.64 -2.38
CA ALA A 134 -1.15 9.39 -3.04
C ALA A 134 -0.58 8.36 -2.03
N GLU A 135 0.16 8.81 -1.03
CA GLU A 135 0.71 7.92 0.00
C GLU A 135 -0.37 7.43 0.97
N ARG A 136 -1.35 8.28 1.33
CA ARG A 136 -2.52 7.89 2.12
C ARG A 136 -3.34 6.82 1.40
N LEU A 137 -3.56 7.00 0.09
CA LEU A 137 -4.21 5.99 -0.75
C LEU A 137 -3.47 4.66 -0.61
N VAL A 138 -2.15 4.64 -0.85
CA VAL A 138 -1.34 3.41 -0.77
C VAL A 138 -1.37 2.81 0.64
N MET A 139 -1.19 3.60 1.70
CA MET A 139 -1.26 3.11 3.08
C MET A 139 -2.62 2.48 3.38
N ASN A 140 -3.72 3.13 2.99
CA ASN A 140 -5.06 2.61 3.21
C ASN A 140 -5.33 1.36 2.35
N LYS A 141 -4.75 1.26 1.14
CA LYS A 141 -4.78 0.03 0.32
C LYS A 141 -4.05 -1.14 1.02
N ILE A 142 -2.96 -0.87 1.74
CA ILE A 142 -2.26 -1.86 2.57
C ILE A 142 -3.15 -2.32 3.72
N ILE A 143 -3.74 -1.39 4.47
CA ILE A 143 -4.59 -1.71 5.62
C ILE A 143 -5.82 -2.51 5.19
N THR A 144 -6.49 -2.09 4.11
CA THR A 144 -7.71 -2.72 3.60
C THR A 144 -7.44 -3.97 2.75
N GLY A 145 -6.19 -4.20 2.33
CA GLY A 145 -5.80 -5.27 1.43
C GLY A 145 -6.45 -5.18 0.05
N SER A 146 -6.78 -3.98 -0.43
CA SER A 146 -7.52 -3.73 -1.67
C SER A 146 -6.63 -3.31 -2.86
N PHE A 147 -5.42 -3.86 -2.95
CA PHE A 147 -4.52 -3.64 -4.08
C PHE A 147 -5.04 -4.31 -5.37
N ARG A 148 -5.56 -3.50 -6.28
CA ARG A 148 -5.98 -3.90 -7.63
C ARG A 148 -5.32 -3.00 -8.67
N ILE A 149 -4.03 -3.20 -8.93
CA ILE A 149 -3.25 -2.37 -9.85
C ILE A 149 -2.86 -3.08 -11.15
N GLY A 150 -3.55 -4.18 -11.47
CA GLY A 150 -3.35 -4.93 -12.71
C GLY A 150 -1.92 -5.47 -12.86
N VAL A 151 -1.30 -5.91 -11.77
CA VAL A 151 -0.01 -6.60 -11.76
C VAL A 151 -0.25 -8.06 -11.39
N SER A 152 0.14 -8.97 -12.28
CA SER A 152 0.11 -10.41 -11.98
C SER A 152 1.45 -10.87 -11.44
N GLN A 153 1.47 -11.99 -10.73
CA GLN A 153 2.71 -12.61 -10.25
C GLN A 153 3.70 -12.87 -11.40
N LEU A 154 3.21 -13.20 -12.60
CA LEU A 154 4.05 -13.36 -13.79
C LEU A 154 4.80 -12.07 -14.16
N LEU A 155 4.16 -10.90 -14.05
CA LEU A 155 4.83 -9.63 -14.34
C LEU A 155 5.91 -9.31 -13.30
N VAL A 156 5.68 -9.65 -12.03
CA VAL A 156 6.69 -9.51 -10.97
C VAL A 156 7.88 -10.41 -11.25
N VAL A 157 7.66 -11.68 -11.64
CA VAL A 157 8.72 -12.63 -12.02
C VAL A 157 9.57 -12.07 -13.18
N LYS A 158 8.93 -11.56 -14.23
CA LYS A 158 9.61 -10.93 -15.37
C LYS A 158 10.48 -9.75 -14.96
N ALA A 159 9.94 -8.87 -14.11
CA ALA A 159 10.68 -7.71 -13.62
C ALA A 159 11.90 -8.10 -12.78
N LEU A 160 11.74 -9.07 -11.88
CA LEU A 160 12.83 -9.60 -11.06
C LEU A 160 13.90 -10.31 -11.91
N SER A 161 13.48 -11.06 -12.94
CA SER A 161 14.41 -11.74 -13.85
C SER A 161 15.26 -10.71 -14.60
N LYS A 162 14.60 -9.68 -15.16
CA LYS A 162 15.28 -8.58 -15.85
C LYS A 162 16.28 -7.84 -14.96
N THR A 163 15.94 -7.61 -13.69
CA THR A 163 16.81 -6.87 -12.76
C THR A 163 17.95 -7.73 -12.19
N SER A 164 17.71 -9.00 -11.89
CA SER A 164 18.69 -9.87 -11.22
C SER A 164 19.53 -10.73 -12.17
N GLY A 165 19.11 -10.88 -13.43
CA GLY A 165 19.71 -11.83 -14.39
C GLY A 165 19.40 -13.30 -14.08
N VAL A 166 18.59 -13.59 -13.06
CA VAL A 166 18.15 -14.95 -12.72
C VAL A 166 17.00 -15.35 -13.64
N ASP A 167 17.01 -16.60 -14.09
CA ASP A 167 15.96 -17.16 -14.96
C ASP A 167 14.55 -17.08 -14.33
N GLU A 168 13.55 -16.79 -15.17
CA GLU A 168 12.15 -16.62 -14.76
C GLU A 168 11.60 -17.86 -14.03
N ALA A 169 11.94 -19.09 -14.45
CA ALA A 169 11.45 -20.30 -13.82
C ALA A 169 12.03 -20.47 -12.41
N THR A 170 13.29 -20.08 -12.21
CA THR A 170 13.93 -20.09 -10.89
C THR A 170 13.27 -19.09 -9.94
N ILE A 171 13.00 -17.87 -10.41
CA ILE A 171 12.30 -16.86 -9.59
C ILE A 171 10.87 -17.30 -9.28
N ALA A 172 10.14 -17.76 -10.29
CA ALA A 172 8.78 -18.27 -10.09
C ALA A 172 8.76 -19.36 -9.02
N HIS A 173 9.71 -20.31 -9.07
CA HIS A 173 9.85 -21.36 -8.08
C HIS A 173 10.12 -20.82 -6.67
N ARG A 174 10.97 -19.81 -6.51
CA ARG A 174 11.26 -19.19 -5.19
C ARG A 174 10.07 -18.42 -4.61
N LEU A 175 9.17 -17.91 -5.46
CA LEU A 175 7.97 -17.20 -5.03
C LEU A 175 6.79 -18.14 -4.72
N MET A 176 6.93 -19.45 -4.99
CA MET A 176 5.92 -20.45 -4.64
C MET A 176 5.86 -20.68 -3.12
N GLY A 177 4.69 -21.11 -2.64
CA GLY A 177 4.46 -21.42 -1.23
C GLY A 177 4.16 -20.21 -0.36
N ASP A 178 3.94 -20.47 0.94
CA ASP A 178 3.75 -19.40 1.92
C ASP A 178 5.11 -18.88 2.39
N TRP A 179 5.26 -17.55 2.40
CA TRP A 179 6.50 -16.89 2.81
C TRP A 179 6.18 -15.50 3.34
N SER A 180 6.99 -15.08 4.32
CA SER A 180 6.89 -13.79 4.99
C SER A 180 8.07 -12.90 4.57
N PRO A 181 7.84 -11.63 4.19
CA PRO A 181 8.93 -10.70 3.87
C PRO A 181 9.88 -10.39 5.03
N THR A 182 9.42 -10.62 6.26
CA THR A 182 10.14 -10.30 7.50
C THR A 182 11.02 -11.46 7.99
N GLU A 183 10.87 -12.66 7.41
CA GLU A 183 11.58 -13.88 7.81
C GLU A 183 12.69 -14.28 6.82
#